data_AF-A0AAU9S5G6-F1
#
_entry.id   AF-A0AAU9S5G6-F1
#
_cell.length_a   1.000
_cell.length_b   1.000
_cell.length_c   1.000
_cell.angle_alpha   90.00
_cell.angle_beta   90.00
_cell.angle_gamma   90.00
#
_symmetry.space_group_name_H-M   'P 1'
#
loop_
_entity.id
_entity.type
_entity.pdbx_description
1 polymer ?
#
loop_
_entity_poly.entity_id
_entity_poly.type
_entity_poly.pdbx_seq_one_letter_code
_entity_poly.pdbx_strand_id
1 'polypeptide(L)'
;MTFAWCVRRLASACAGRVGRVRSISAVVNRPSLARNPFPQRPFVPSGFLYSTAIDRMSSEQTLLRLINSEINSARDIDDRDLDEESAPGSFPFKIEDNPGKQTVTLTRDYKGEHVKVVVSMPSLDADDNEDDDEDDDDDGRSNESSIPLDVTVTKKSGLSLEFSCVAFPDEIAIDALSVNHPGDYLEDKLANEGPDFEDLDENLKKAFYKYLEIRGVKASTTNFLHEYMVRKSKREYLLWLKNVQKFMEE
;
A
#
# COMPACT_ATOMS: atom_id res chain seq x y z
N MET A 1 -4.00 -21.38 0.27
CA MET A 1 -4.06 -20.19 -0.59
C MET A 1 -3.43 -19.04 0.19
N THR A 2 -2.16 -18.73 -0.03
CA THR A 2 -1.41 -17.71 0.73
C THR A 2 -1.48 -16.37 0.03
N PHE A 3 -2.07 -15.36 0.67
CA PHE A 3 -2.00 -13.98 0.19
C PHE A 3 -0.63 -13.39 0.56
N ALA A 4 0.29 -13.36 -0.41
CA ALA A 4 1.57 -12.70 -0.26
C ALA A 4 1.43 -11.22 -0.58
N TRP A 5 1.57 -10.35 0.43
CA TRP A 5 1.80 -8.92 0.21
C TRP A 5 3.25 -8.72 -0.25
N CYS A 6 3.43 -8.33 -1.51
CA CYS A 6 4.72 -7.92 -2.08
C CYS A 6 4.48 -6.93 -3.22
N VAL A 7 4.50 -5.64 -2.90
CA VAL A 7 4.70 -4.59 -3.91
C VAL A 7 6.17 -4.64 -4.31
N ARG A 8 6.46 -4.76 -5.61
CA ARG A 8 7.84 -4.78 -6.12
C ARG A 8 8.36 -3.35 -6.25
N ARG A 9 9.34 -2.96 -5.43
CA ARG A 9 10.15 -1.75 -5.72
C ARG A 9 11.07 -2.04 -6.93
N LEU A 10 11.01 -1.17 -7.94
CA LEU A 10 12.03 -1.07 -8.98
C LEU A 10 13.15 -0.16 -8.44
N ALA A 11 14.31 -0.74 -8.15
CA ALA A 11 15.47 0.01 -7.67
C ALA A 11 16.26 0.57 -8.86
N SER A 12 16.30 1.89 -8.99
CA SER A 12 17.23 2.58 -9.91
C SER A 12 18.63 2.60 -9.29
N ALA A 13 19.63 2.12 -10.05
CA ALA A 13 20.99 1.91 -9.53
C ALA A 13 22.00 2.86 -10.18
N CYS A 14 22.36 3.93 -9.45
CA CYS A 14 23.45 4.84 -9.82
C CYS A 14 24.79 4.37 -9.21
N ALA A 15 25.82 4.19 -10.05
CA ALA A 15 27.08 3.57 -9.64
C ALA A 15 28.17 4.59 -9.24
N GLY A 16 28.85 4.36 -8.11
CA GLY A 16 30.08 5.05 -7.69
C GLY A 16 31.23 4.07 -7.42
N ARG A 17 32.39 4.25 -8.08
CA ARG A 17 33.56 3.35 -7.96
C ARG A 17 34.70 3.95 -7.13
N VAL A 18 35.03 3.27 -6.01
CA VAL A 18 36.28 3.35 -5.20
C VAL A 18 36.53 1.94 -4.61
N GLY A 19 37.73 1.42 -4.30
CA GLY A 19 39.11 1.94 -4.47
C GLY A 19 40.25 0.89 -4.43
N ARG A 20 40.02 -0.33 -3.89
CA ARG A 20 40.95 -1.50 -3.79
C ARG A 20 42.23 -1.33 -2.93
N VAL A 21 42.38 -2.13 -1.87
CA VAL A 21 43.68 -2.71 -1.42
C VAL A 21 43.48 -4.15 -0.88
N ARG A 22 44.48 -5.03 -1.03
CA ARG A 22 44.54 -6.42 -0.52
C ARG A 22 45.56 -6.55 0.62
N SER A 23 45.43 -7.57 1.47
CA SER A 23 46.58 -8.25 2.12
C SER A 23 46.25 -9.70 2.50
N ILE A 24 47.28 -10.49 2.87
CA ILE A 24 47.38 -11.93 2.51
C ILE A 24 47.66 -12.84 3.74
N SER A 25 47.06 -14.03 3.71
CA SER A 25 47.35 -15.33 4.38
C SER A 25 48.30 -15.47 5.57
N ALA A 26 47.92 -16.35 6.52
CA ALA A 26 48.79 -17.44 7.01
C ALA A 26 47.97 -18.66 7.50
N VAL A 27 48.49 -19.87 7.25
CA VAL A 27 47.96 -21.17 7.72
C VAL A 27 49.11 -21.98 8.31
N VAL A 28 48.99 -22.52 9.53
CA VAL A 28 49.84 -23.61 10.05
C VAL A 28 49.01 -24.59 10.90
N ASN A 29 49.54 -25.81 11.07
CA ASN A 29 48.86 -27.08 11.27
C ASN A 29 48.72 -27.56 12.75
N ARG A 30 47.83 -28.56 12.91
CA ARG A 30 47.62 -29.63 13.91
C ARG A 30 48.91 -30.21 14.62
N PRO A 31 48.85 -31.06 15.69
CA PRO A 31 47.82 -32.12 15.92
C PRO A 31 47.46 -32.66 17.34
N SER A 32 46.32 -33.37 17.39
CA SER A 32 45.96 -34.63 18.13
C SER A 32 46.38 -34.92 19.58
N LEU A 33 45.41 -35.45 20.36
CA LEU A 33 45.48 -36.79 20.99
C LEU A 33 44.06 -37.34 21.27
N ALA A 34 43.88 -38.67 21.35
CA ALA A 34 42.57 -39.34 21.46
C ALA A 34 42.54 -40.42 22.55
N ARG A 35 41.38 -40.66 23.18
CA ARG A 35 41.08 -41.91 23.92
C ARG A 35 39.57 -42.20 24.10
N ASN A 36 39.18 -43.43 23.78
CA ASN A 36 37.86 -44.09 23.95
C ASN A 36 37.76 -44.81 25.33
N PRO A 37 36.67 -45.53 25.72
CA PRO A 37 35.25 -45.57 25.28
C PRO A 37 34.21 -45.59 26.47
N PHE A 38 32.92 -45.85 26.16
CA PHE A 38 31.75 -46.01 27.07
C PHE A 38 31.81 -47.22 28.04
N PRO A 39 30.87 -47.31 29.03
CA PRO A 39 29.65 -48.10 28.78
C PRO A 39 28.31 -47.43 29.19
N GLN A 40 27.20 -47.91 28.61
CA GLN A 40 25.82 -47.48 28.88
C GLN A 40 25.17 -48.24 30.07
N ARG A 41 24.13 -47.67 30.68
CA ARG A 41 22.75 -48.22 30.72
C ARG A 41 21.72 -47.24 31.36
N PRO A 42 20.39 -47.44 31.20
CA PRO A 42 19.42 -46.34 31.11
C PRO A 42 18.50 -46.22 32.34
N PHE A 43 17.73 -45.13 32.43
CA PHE A 43 16.33 -45.16 32.92
C PHE A 43 15.50 -43.98 32.36
N VAL A 44 14.34 -44.34 31.78
CA VAL A 44 13.15 -43.54 31.36
C VAL A 44 13.32 -42.08 30.91
N PRO A 45 13.02 -41.74 29.64
CA PRO A 45 12.37 -40.46 29.35
C PRO A 45 10.91 -40.56 29.83
N SER A 46 10.56 -39.89 30.92
CA SER A 46 9.15 -39.68 31.24
C SER A 46 8.53 -38.91 30.07
N GLY A 47 7.62 -39.56 29.36
CA GLY A 47 6.98 -39.02 28.16
C GLY A 47 6.08 -37.85 28.52
N PHE A 48 6.67 -36.66 28.63
CA PHE A 48 5.94 -35.40 28.63
C PHE A 48 5.35 -35.17 27.23
N LEU A 49 4.26 -35.88 26.95
CA LEU A 49 3.24 -35.46 26.00
C LEU A 49 2.52 -34.25 26.59
N TYR A 50 3.24 -33.12 26.73
CA TYR A 50 2.59 -31.86 27.03
C TYR A 50 1.72 -31.50 25.83
N SER A 51 0.43 -31.40 26.11
CA SER A 51 -0.62 -31.28 25.11
C SER A 51 -0.52 -29.92 24.42
N THR A 52 0.09 -29.89 23.24
CA THR A 52 0.02 -28.74 22.32
C THR A 52 -1.43 -28.36 22.01
N ALA A 53 -2.38 -29.31 22.08
CA ALA A 53 -3.80 -29.05 21.90
C ALA A 53 -4.43 -28.20 23.04
N ILE A 54 -4.02 -28.40 24.30
CA ILE A 54 -4.56 -27.60 25.43
C ILE A 54 -4.04 -26.16 25.36
N ASP A 55 -2.74 -26.00 25.08
CA ASP A 55 -2.10 -24.68 24.94
C ASP A 55 -2.66 -23.91 23.71
N ARG A 56 -2.86 -24.63 22.60
CA ARG A 56 -3.52 -24.13 21.38
C ARG A 56 -4.97 -23.69 21.63
N MET A 57 -5.78 -24.48 22.32
CA MET A 57 -7.15 -24.07 22.66
C MET A 57 -7.18 -22.78 23.51
N SER A 58 -6.20 -22.60 24.41
CA SER A 58 -6.12 -21.39 25.24
C SER A 58 -5.71 -20.13 24.45
N SER A 59 -4.84 -20.30 23.44
CA SER A 59 -4.38 -19.20 22.57
C SER A 59 -5.41 -18.81 21.52
N GLU A 60 -6.10 -19.78 20.90
CA GLU A 60 -7.23 -19.53 19.99
C GLU A 60 -8.39 -18.80 20.71
N GLN A 61 -8.74 -19.22 21.94
CA GLN A 61 -9.73 -18.52 22.78
C GLN A 61 -9.31 -17.09 23.16
N THR A 62 -8.01 -16.89 23.45
CA THR A 62 -7.47 -15.56 23.77
C THR A 62 -7.53 -14.64 22.55
N LEU A 63 -7.15 -15.15 21.37
CA LEU A 63 -7.21 -14.40 20.11
C LEU A 63 -8.66 -14.05 19.74
N LEU A 64 -9.60 -14.99 19.84
CA LEU A 64 -11.03 -14.72 19.64
C LEU A 64 -11.56 -13.64 20.58
N ARG A 65 -11.16 -13.64 21.86
CA ARG A 65 -11.55 -12.60 22.81
C ARG A 65 -10.99 -11.22 22.42
N LEU A 66 -9.74 -11.15 21.96
CA LEU A 66 -9.13 -9.91 21.49
C LEU A 66 -9.82 -9.38 20.23
N ILE A 67 -10.06 -10.24 19.23
CA ILE A 67 -10.78 -9.86 17.99
C ILE A 67 -12.19 -9.34 18.31
N ASN A 68 -12.95 -10.01 19.18
CA ASN A 68 -14.28 -9.55 19.58
C ASN A 68 -14.22 -8.21 20.33
N SER A 69 -13.20 -7.98 21.17
CA SER A 69 -12.99 -6.69 21.84
C SER A 69 -12.70 -5.57 20.84
N GLU A 70 -11.86 -5.85 19.85
CA GLU A 70 -11.47 -4.91 18.79
C GLU A 70 -12.66 -4.55 17.88
N ILE A 71 -13.44 -5.55 17.45
CA ILE A 71 -14.66 -5.34 16.64
C ILE A 71 -15.66 -4.45 17.39
N ASN A 72 -15.84 -4.66 18.70
CA ASN A 72 -16.76 -3.83 19.49
C ASN A 72 -16.23 -2.38 19.62
N SER A 73 -14.95 -2.22 19.96
CA SER A 73 -14.28 -0.91 20.06
C SER A 73 -14.40 -0.09 18.76
N ALA A 74 -14.16 -0.72 17.61
CA ALA A 74 -14.22 -0.05 16.31
C ALA A 74 -15.67 0.26 15.84
N ARG A 75 -16.69 -0.47 16.32
CA ARG A 75 -18.11 -0.19 15.98
C ARG A 75 -18.65 1.07 16.65
N ASP A 76 -18.24 1.37 17.88
CA ASP A 76 -18.65 2.57 18.62
C ASP A 76 -18.12 3.88 17.98
N ILE A 77 -17.21 3.76 17.00
CA ILE A 77 -16.73 4.84 16.14
C ILE A 77 -17.60 4.92 14.87
N ASP A 78 -17.87 3.78 14.23
CA ASP A 78 -18.59 3.67 12.94
C ASP A 78 -20.02 4.23 13.02
N ASP A 79 -20.81 3.85 14.05
CA ASP A 79 -22.24 4.21 14.20
C ASP A 79 -22.53 5.75 14.27
N ARG A 80 -21.51 6.60 14.38
CA ARG A 80 -21.62 8.08 14.32
C ARG A 80 -21.33 8.67 12.94
N ASP A 81 -20.66 7.93 12.07
CA ASP A 81 -20.24 8.34 10.73
C ASP A 81 -21.01 7.55 9.63
N LEU A 82 -22.03 6.76 9.99
CA LEU A 82 -22.88 5.97 9.08
C LEU A 82 -23.92 6.79 8.29
N ASP A 83 -24.09 8.07 8.59
CA ASP A 83 -24.80 8.96 7.68
C ASP A 83 -24.00 9.01 6.38
N GLU A 84 -24.55 8.42 5.30
CA GLU A 84 -23.95 8.43 3.97
C GLU A 84 -23.70 9.87 3.55
N GLU A 85 -22.47 10.36 3.76
CA GLU A 85 -22.08 11.68 3.30
C GLU A 85 -22.09 11.64 1.78
N SER A 86 -23.23 12.05 1.21
CA SER A 86 -23.43 12.19 -0.22
C SER A 86 -22.31 13.08 -0.74
N ALA A 87 -21.55 12.58 -1.72
CA ALA A 87 -20.42 13.30 -2.28
C ALA A 87 -20.83 14.77 -2.54
N PRO A 88 -19.97 15.76 -2.20
CA PRO A 88 -20.32 17.17 -2.24
C PRO A 88 -21.05 17.54 -3.53
N GLY A 89 -22.03 18.45 -3.52
CA GLY A 89 -22.84 18.73 -4.72
C GLY A 89 -22.04 19.24 -5.95
N SER A 90 -20.78 19.61 -5.76
CA SER A 90 -19.79 19.96 -6.78
C SER A 90 -18.94 18.78 -7.30
N PHE A 91 -19.00 17.62 -6.63
CA PHE A 91 -18.18 16.44 -6.92
C PHE A 91 -18.64 15.78 -8.22
N PRO A 92 -17.76 15.67 -9.24
CA PRO A 92 -18.20 15.43 -10.60
C PRO A 92 -18.29 13.94 -10.99
N PHE A 93 -17.94 13.01 -10.10
CA PHE A 93 -17.85 11.58 -10.40
C PHE A 93 -18.94 10.75 -9.70
N LYS A 94 -19.36 9.66 -10.36
CA LYS A 94 -20.03 8.54 -9.70
C LYS A 94 -18.97 7.73 -8.94
N ILE A 95 -19.22 7.45 -7.67
CA ILE A 95 -18.36 6.62 -6.82
C ILE A 95 -18.82 5.16 -6.91
N GLU A 96 -17.89 4.24 -7.18
CA GLU A 96 -18.07 2.79 -7.14
C GLU A 96 -17.11 2.18 -6.11
N ASP A 97 -17.63 1.98 -4.90
CA ASP A 97 -16.95 1.32 -3.79
C ASP A 97 -17.41 -0.14 -3.65
N ASN A 98 -16.46 -1.06 -3.50
CA ASN A 98 -16.73 -2.48 -3.34
C ASN A 98 -16.04 -2.99 -2.06
N PRO A 99 -16.79 -3.58 -1.10
CA PRO A 99 -16.21 -4.20 0.08
C PRO A 99 -15.17 -5.28 -0.27
N GLY A 100 -14.09 -5.36 0.51
CA GLY A 100 -12.98 -6.28 0.31
C GLY A 100 -11.95 -5.82 -0.74
N LYS A 101 -12.08 -4.62 -1.30
CA LYS A 101 -11.07 -4.01 -2.18
C LYS A 101 -10.40 -2.84 -1.49
N GLN A 102 -9.08 -2.72 -1.62
CA GLN A 102 -8.31 -1.55 -1.15
C GLN A 102 -8.40 -0.34 -2.11
N THR A 103 -9.35 -0.33 -3.05
CA THR A 103 -9.52 0.75 -4.02
C THR A 103 -10.98 1.16 -4.21
N VAL A 104 -11.18 2.41 -4.62
CA VAL A 104 -12.48 2.99 -5.03
C VAL A 104 -12.35 3.42 -6.47
N THR A 105 -13.39 3.19 -7.29
CA THR A 105 -13.39 3.64 -8.69
C THR A 105 -14.33 4.83 -8.85
N LEU A 106 -13.81 5.95 -9.33
CA LEU A 106 -14.58 7.14 -9.70
C LEU A 106 -14.79 7.13 -11.22
N THR A 107 -16.01 7.36 -11.69
CA THR A 107 -16.32 7.39 -13.14
C THR A 107 -17.10 8.63 -13.54
N ARG A 108 -16.79 9.17 -14.73
CA ARG A 108 -17.46 10.33 -15.33
C ARG A 108 -17.29 10.35 -16.83
N ASP A 109 -18.38 10.56 -17.56
CA ASP A 109 -18.32 10.88 -18.98
C ASP A 109 -18.22 12.40 -19.19
N TYR A 110 -17.23 12.85 -19.98
CA TYR A 110 -17.00 14.26 -20.27
C TYR A 110 -16.81 14.47 -21.78
N LYS A 111 -17.76 15.16 -22.43
CA LYS A 111 -17.71 15.50 -23.87
C LYS A 111 -17.44 14.32 -24.82
N GLY A 112 -17.78 13.10 -24.41
CA GLY A 112 -17.55 11.87 -25.18
C GLY A 112 -16.19 11.21 -24.94
N GLU A 113 -15.44 11.65 -23.94
CA GLU A 113 -14.36 10.91 -23.30
C GLU A 113 -14.91 10.25 -22.02
N HIS A 114 -14.43 9.05 -21.71
CA HIS A 114 -14.71 8.37 -20.44
C HIS A 114 -13.54 8.58 -19.50
N VAL A 115 -13.80 9.19 -18.33
CA VAL A 115 -12.81 9.45 -17.29
C VAL A 115 -13.04 8.44 -16.16
N LYS A 116 -12.00 7.67 -15.86
CA LYS A 116 -11.94 6.74 -14.73
C LYS A 116 -10.79 7.17 -13.82
N VAL A 117 -11.04 7.24 -12.52
CA VAL A 117 -9.98 7.38 -11.51
C VAL A 117 -10.04 6.17 -10.60
N VAL A 118 -8.91 5.49 -10.38
CA VAL A 118 -8.79 4.48 -9.31
C VAL A 118 -8.08 5.15 -8.15
N VAL A 119 -8.79 5.25 -7.03
CA VAL A 119 -8.29 5.80 -5.78
C VAL A 119 -7.82 4.63 -4.94
N SER A 120 -6.54 4.57 -4.60
CA SER A 120 -5.98 3.53 -3.74
C SER A 120 -5.95 3.97 -2.28
N MET A 121 -5.97 3.01 -1.35
CA MET A 121 -5.72 3.34 0.07
C MET A 121 -4.41 4.11 0.21
N PRO A 122 -4.36 5.15 1.06
CA PRO A 122 -3.09 5.79 1.40
C PRO A 122 -2.14 4.76 1.98
N SER A 123 -0.87 4.81 1.60
CA SER A 123 0.15 3.98 2.24
C SER A 123 0.40 4.49 3.65
N LEU A 124 0.64 3.57 4.59
CA LEU A 124 1.04 3.88 5.97
C LEU A 124 2.57 4.06 6.07
N ASP A 125 3.20 4.54 4.99
CA ASP A 125 4.65 4.70 4.89
C ASP A 125 5.07 6.06 5.48
N ALA A 126 4.96 6.19 6.81
CA ALA A 126 5.27 7.44 7.51
C ALA A 126 5.80 7.26 8.94
N ASP A 127 6.59 6.21 9.19
CA ASP A 127 7.27 5.99 10.49
C ASP A 127 8.59 5.19 10.39
N ASP A 128 9.15 5.04 9.17
CA ASP A 128 10.32 4.16 8.88
C ASP A 128 11.55 4.98 8.39
N ASN A 129 11.75 6.16 8.97
CA ASN A 129 13.02 6.91 8.89
C ASN A 129 13.64 6.96 10.30
N GLU A 130 14.45 5.95 10.62
CA GLU A 130 15.40 6.00 11.75
C GLU A 130 16.55 6.98 11.41
N ASP A 131 16.30 8.29 11.52
CA ASP A 131 17.35 9.32 11.54
C ASP A 131 17.12 10.22 12.77
N ASP A 132 17.66 9.79 13.93
CA ASP A 132 17.83 10.61 15.13
C ASP A 132 18.87 11.72 14.86
N ASP A 133 18.43 12.84 14.28
CA ASP A 133 19.15 14.12 14.34
C ASP A 133 18.25 15.14 15.06
N GLU A 134 18.61 15.47 16.32
CA GLU A 134 17.93 16.46 17.15
C GLU A 134 18.11 17.89 16.62
N ASP A 135 17.20 18.39 15.80
CA ASP A 135 16.96 19.83 15.61
C ASP A 135 15.47 20.16 15.84
N ASP A 136 15.20 20.86 16.94
CA ASP A 136 13.87 21.18 17.49
C ASP A 136 13.29 22.43 16.83
N ASP A 137 12.88 22.31 15.56
CA ASP A 137 12.03 23.28 14.86
C ASP A 137 10.59 22.71 14.70
N ASP A 138 9.66 23.24 15.50
CA ASP A 138 8.21 22.98 15.43
C ASP A 138 7.58 23.65 14.21
N ASP A 139 7.96 23.22 12.99
CA ASP A 139 7.02 23.26 11.86
C ASP A 139 6.25 21.95 11.79
N GLY A 140 5.07 21.96 12.45
CA GLY A 140 4.09 20.88 12.50
C GLY A 140 3.52 20.47 11.15
N ARG A 141 4.39 19.92 10.30
CA ARG A 141 4.04 19.10 9.15
C ARG A 141 3.38 17.86 9.72
N SER A 142 2.06 17.86 9.69
CA SER A 142 1.31 16.62 9.65
C SER A 142 2.02 15.64 8.71
N ASN A 143 2.14 14.38 9.10
CA ASN A 143 2.34 13.31 8.12
C ASN A 143 1.21 13.43 7.10
N GLU A 144 1.47 14.12 5.99
CA GLU A 144 0.46 14.46 4.99
C GLU A 144 0.09 13.16 4.28
N SER A 145 -0.96 12.52 4.81
CA SER A 145 -1.53 11.33 4.22
C SER A 145 -1.74 11.62 2.74
N SER A 146 -1.15 10.79 1.91
CA SER A 146 -1.14 10.97 0.46
C SER A 146 -1.86 9.79 -0.18
N ILE A 147 -2.68 10.08 -1.18
CA ILE A 147 -3.53 9.07 -1.83
C ILE A 147 -3.03 8.85 -3.26
N PRO A 148 -2.60 7.63 -3.63
CA PRO A 148 -2.31 7.29 -5.01
C PRO A 148 -3.59 7.28 -5.87
N LEU A 149 -3.52 7.93 -7.02
CA LEU A 149 -4.60 8.09 -8.00
C LEU A 149 -4.12 7.66 -9.39
N ASP A 150 -4.70 6.59 -9.92
CA ASP A 150 -4.53 6.24 -11.35
C ASP A 150 -5.66 6.89 -12.16
N VAL A 151 -5.36 7.88 -12.99
CA VAL A 151 -6.35 8.55 -13.86
C VAL A 151 -6.25 8.03 -15.29
N THR A 152 -7.32 7.45 -15.81
CA THR A 152 -7.45 7.05 -17.22
C THR A 152 -8.48 7.92 -17.93
N VAL A 153 -8.09 8.54 -19.05
CA VAL A 153 -9.01 9.25 -19.96
C VAL A 153 -9.06 8.54 -21.30
N THR A 154 -10.16 7.83 -21.56
CA THR A 154 -10.39 7.04 -22.77
C THR A 154 -11.23 7.81 -23.79
N LYS A 155 -10.77 7.92 -25.03
CA LYS A 155 -11.52 8.50 -26.15
C LYS A 155 -12.38 7.45 -26.85
N LYS A 156 -13.36 7.88 -27.65
CA LYS A 156 -14.23 6.99 -28.46
C LYS A 156 -13.49 6.03 -29.40
N SER A 157 -12.24 6.33 -29.75
CA SER A 157 -11.37 5.45 -30.54
C SER A 157 -10.78 4.29 -29.75
N GLY A 158 -10.96 4.24 -28.43
CA GLY A 158 -10.27 3.31 -27.53
C GLY A 158 -8.87 3.76 -27.09
N LEU A 159 -8.33 4.81 -27.71
CA LEU A 159 -7.07 5.44 -27.28
C LEU A 159 -7.25 6.08 -25.90
N SER A 160 -6.39 5.72 -24.95
CA SER A 160 -6.39 6.22 -23.59
C SER A 160 -5.11 6.96 -23.25
N LEU A 161 -5.23 8.00 -22.43
CA LEU A 161 -4.12 8.66 -21.75
C LEU A 161 -4.23 8.31 -20.27
N GLU A 162 -3.18 7.75 -19.70
CA GLU A 162 -3.10 7.32 -18.31
C GLU A 162 -2.10 8.19 -17.55
N PHE A 163 -2.44 8.56 -16.31
CA PHE A 163 -1.61 9.37 -15.42
C PHE A 163 -1.47 8.64 -14.07
N SER A 164 -0.24 8.56 -13.55
CA SER A 164 0.01 8.32 -12.12
C SER A 164 -0.01 9.68 -11.43
N CYS A 165 -0.78 9.79 -10.35
CA CYS A 165 -0.90 11.02 -9.57
C CYS A 165 -0.92 10.70 -8.08
N VAL A 166 -0.48 11.67 -7.27
CA VAL A 166 -0.60 11.63 -5.81
C VAL A 166 -1.45 12.81 -5.35
N ALA A 167 -2.46 12.55 -4.52
CA ALA A 167 -3.30 13.58 -3.92
C ALA A 167 -2.89 13.87 -2.48
N PHE A 168 -2.53 15.13 -2.24
CA PHE A 168 -2.24 15.74 -0.93
C PHE A 168 -3.44 16.60 -0.49
N PRO A 169 -3.45 17.13 0.75
CA PRO A 169 -4.44 18.13 1.15
C PRO A 169 -4.41 19.34 0.20
N ASP A 170 -5.55 19.65 -0.42
CA ASP A 170 -5.72 20.73 -1.42
C ASP A 170 -4.73 20.75 -2.62
N GLU A 171 -4.00 19.67 -2.89
CA GLU A 171 -3.04 19.56 -4.01
C GLU A 171 -3.09 18.18 -4.71
N ILE A 172 -2.76 18.14 -6.00
CA ILE A 172 -2.55 16.91 -6.77
C ILE A 172 -1.26 17.06 -7.57
N ALA A 173 -0.31 16.15 -7.37
CA ALA A 173 0.90 16.00 -8.19
C ALA A 173 0.68 14.93 -9.29
N ILE A 174 1.36 15.08 -10.43
CA ILE A 174 1.44 14.07 -11.50
C ILE A 174 2.86 13.51 -11.51
N ASP A 175 3.05 12.22 -11.29
CA ASP A 175 4.38 11.59 -11.30
C ASP A 175 4.79 11.14 -12.71
N ALA A 176 3.82 10.58 -13.45
CA ALA A 176 4.07 9.94 -14.73
C ALA A 176 2.83 9.98 -15.63
N LEU A 177 3.06 9.89 -16.95
CA LEU A 177 2.01 9.69 -17.95
C LEU A 177 2.40 8.63 -18.97
N SER A 178 1.41 7.89 -19.48
CA SER A 178 1.58 6.90 -20.55
C SER A 178 0.40 6.90 -21.51
N VAL A 179 0.63 6.41 -22.73
CA VAL A 179 -0.41 6.29 -23.77
C VAL A 179 -0.73 4.82 -24.01
N ASN A 180 -2.02 4.48 -24.07
CA ASN A 180 -2.48 3.10 -24.22
C ASN A 180 -3.43 2.99 -25.42
N HIS A 181 -3.10 2.16 -26.40
CA HIS A 181 -3.89 1.95 -27.61
C HIS A 181 -4.83 0.74 -27.46
N PRO A 182 -5.99 0.73 -28.16
CA PRO A 182 -6.92 -0.38 -28.09
C PRO A 182 -6.31 -1.66 -28.67
N GLY A 183 -5.94 -2.59 -27.78
CA GLY A 183 -5.37 -3.89 -28.15
C GLY A 183 -3.88 -4.06 -27.83
N ASP A 184 -3.23 -3.06 -27.23
CA ASP A 184 -1.84 -3.18 -26.73
C ASP A 184 -1.72 -4.32 -25.71
N TYR A 185 -0.64 -5.09 -25.81
CA TYR A 185 -0.27 -6.08 -24.79
C TYR A 185 0.56 -5.42 -23.67
N LEU A 186 0.79 -6.15 -22.58
CA LEU A 186 1.56 -5.63 -21.43
C LEU A 186 2.99 -5.16 -21.80
N GLU A 187 3.61 -5.79 -22.81
CA GLU A 187 4.94 -5.39 -23.31
C GLU A 187 4.89 -4.08 -24.09
N ASP A 188 3.86 -3.88 -24.93
CA ASP A 188 3.65 -2.64 -25.69
C ASP A 188 3.32 -1.47 -24.76
N LYS A 189 2.57 -1.72 -23.68
CA LYS A 189 2.23 -0.70 -22.69
C LYS A 189 3.46 -0.12 -21.98
N LEU A 190 4.46 -0.96 -21.68
CA LEU A 190 5.73 -0.50 -21.08
C LEU A 190 6.56 0.34 -22.06
N ALA A 191 6.45 0.07 -23.37
CA ALA A 191 7.11 0.86 -24.41
C ALA A 191 6.48 2.25 -24.64
N ASN A 192 5.27 2.48 -24.12
CA ASN A 192 4.53 3.74 -24.21
C ASN A 192 4.56 4.57 -22.91
N GLU A 193 5.44 4.25 -21.97
CA GLU A 193 5.77 5.13 -20.84
C GLU A 193 6.44 6.41 -21.35
N GLY A 194 5.99 7.56 -20.83
CA GLY A 194 6.59 8.85 -21.14
C GLY A 194 7.98 9.04 -20.52
N PRO A 195 8.65 10.18 -20.80
CA PRO A 195 9.71 10.65 -19.91
C PRO A 195 9.14 10.92 -18.51
N ASP A 196 10.03 11.13 -17.53
CA ASP A 196 9.66 11.66 -16.22
C ASP A 196 8.81 12.93 -16.39
N PHE A 197 7.76 13.08 -15.59
CA PHE A 197 6.88 14.24 -15.70
C PHE A 197 7.65 15.54 -15.43
N GLU A 198 8.64 15.53 -14.54
CA GLU A 198 9.39 16.74 -14.18
C GLU A 198 10.30 17.26 -15.29
N ASP A 199 10.78 16.37 -16.18
CA ASP A 199 11.60 16.71 -17.35
C ASP A 199 10.79 17.42 -18.47
N LEU A 200 9.46 17.52 -18.35
CA LEU A 200 8.60 18.19 -19.32
C LEU A 200 8.66 19.72 -19.21
N ASP A 201 8.46 20.41 -20.35
CA ASP A 201 8.36 21.88 -20.40
C ASP A 201 7.30 22.43 -19.43
N GLU A 202 7.63 23.54 -18.77
CA GLU A 202 6.80 24.19 -17.77
C GLU A 202 5.39 24.59 -18.24
N ASN A 203 5.19 24.86 -19.52
CA ASN A 203 3.88 25.15 -20.09
C ASN A 203 3.11 23.85 -20.40
N LEU A 204 3.82 22.77 -20.74
CA LEU A 204 3.27 21.45 -20.97
C LEU A 204 2.79 20.81 -19.64
N LYS A 205 3.59 20.88 -18.56
CA LYS A 205 3.19 20.47 -17.21
C LYS A 205 1.90 21.18 -16.77
N LYS A 206 1.87 22.52 -16.88
CA LYS A 206 0.66 23.34 -16.61
C LYS A 206 -0.54 22.99 -17.48
N ALA A 207 -0.33 22.61 -18.75
CA ALA A 207 -1.40 22.17 -19.64
C ALA A 207 -1.99 20.82 -19.22
N PHE A 208 -1.19 19.87 -18.72
CA PHE A 208 -1.67 18.59 -18.21
C PHE A 208 -2.47 18.74 -16.89
N TYR A 209 -2.00 19.54 -15.94
CA TYR A 209 -2.79 19.86 -14.74
C TYR A 209 -4.16 20.45 -15.09
N LYS A 210 -4.19 21.45 -15.99
CA LYS A 210 -5.45 22.04 -16.50
C LYS A 210 -6.33 21.04 -17.27
N TYR A 211 -5.73 20.07 -17.96
CA TYR A 211 -6.44 19.01 -18.67
C TYR A 211 -7.19 18.08 -17.70
N LEU A 212 -6.56 17.71 -16.58
CA LEU A 212 -7.19 16.94 -15.51
C LEU A 212 -8.26 17.75 -14.76
N GLU A 213 -7.96 19.01 -14.43
CA GLU A 213 -8.87 19.91 -13.72
C GLU A 213 -10.21 20.10 -14.44
N ILE A 214 -10.18 20.32 -15.76
CA ILE A 214 -11.38 20.47 -16.60
C ILE A 214 -12.24 19.19 -16.63
N ARG A 215 -11.63 18.02 -16.40
CA ARG A 215 -12.31 16.72 -16.34
C ARG A 215 -12.89 16.39 -14.98
N GLY A 216 -12.48 17.11 -13.94
CA GLY A 216 -13.02 17.00 -12.58
C GLY A 216 -12.05 16.49 -11.54
N VAL A 217 -10.83 16.09 -11.93
CA VAL A 217 -9.74 15.74 -11.00
C VAL A 217 -9.16 17.05 -10.49
N LYS A 218 -9.52 17.46 -9.27
CA LYS A 218 -9.22 18.79 -8.72
C LYS A 218 -8.69 18.73 -7.29
N ALA A 219 -7.70 19.58 -7.02
CA ALA A 219 -7.25 19.98 -5.68
C ALA A 219 -8.42 20.14 -4.67
N SER A 220 -9.43 20.95 -5.02
CA SER A 220 -10.60 21.21 -4.15
C SER A 220 -11.51 20.01 -3.87
N THR A 221 -11.13 18.80 -4.28
CA THR A 221 -11.84 17.55 -3.99
C THR A 221 -10.99 16.54 -3.22
N THR A 222 -9.68 16.78 -3.03
CA THR A 222 -8.78 15.81 -2.38
C THR A 222 -9.11 15.63 -0.91
N ASN A 223 -9.46 16.69 -0.17
CA ASN A 223 -9.84 16.58 1.25
C ASN A 223 -11.05 15.65 1.46
N PHE A 224 -12.04 15.69 0.56
CA PHE A 224 -13.17 14.74 0.57
C PHE A 224 -12.71 13.31 0.24
N LEU A 225 -11.80 13.13 -0.72
CA LEU A 225 -11.25 11.81 -1.05
C LEU A 225 -10.45 11.22 0.12
N HIS A 226 -9.68 12.06 0.83
CA HIS A 226 -8.96 11.68 2.06
C HIS A 226 -9.91 11.15 3.12
N GLU A 227 -10.93 11.92 3.47
CA GLU A 227 -11.89 11.50 4.47
C GLU A 227 -12.67 10.23 4.06
N TYR A 228 -13.06 10.14 2.78
CA TYR A 228 -13.72 8.96 2.22
C TYR A 228 -12.84 7.71 2.33
N MET A 229 -11.55 7.81 1.99
CA MET A 229 -10.63 6.68 2.05
C MET A 229 -10.27 6.29 3.48
N VAL A 230 -10.15 7.24 4.41
CA VAL A 230 -10.02 6.96 5.85
C VAL A 230 -11.27 6.19 6.36
N ARG A 231 -12.48 6.66 6.04
CA ARG A 231 -13.73 5.95 6.37
C ARG A 231 -13.81 4.57 5.73
N LYS A 232 -13.39 4.41 4.47
CA LYS A 232 -13.27 3.09 3.84
C LYS A 232 -12.25 2.20 4.55
N SER A 233 -11.09 2.72 4.97
CA SER A 233 -10.05 1.93 5.64
C SER A 233 -10.57 1.30 6.93
N LYS A 234 -11.29 2.08 7.75
CA LYS A 234 -12.00 1.59 8.95
C LYS A 234 -13.00 0.48 8.63
N ARG A 235 -13.86 0.67 7.61
CA ARG A 235 -14.87 -0.33 7.18
C ARG A 235 -14.22 -1.63 6.66
N GLU A 236 -13.13 -1.53 5.91
CA GLU A 236 -12.38 -2.70 5.41
C GLU A 236 -11.64 -3.43 6.55
N TYR A 237 -11.08 -2.71 7.53
CA TYR A 237 -10.49 -3.31 8.73
C TYR A 237 -11.54 -4.06 9.57
N LEU A 238 -12.71 -3.46 9.78
CA LEU A 238 -13.86 -4.11 10.43
C LEU A 238 -14.33 -5.36 9.66
N LEU A 239 -14.36 -5.32 8.33
CA LEU A 239 -14.67 -6.48 7.49
C LEU A 239 -13.61 -7.57 7.61
N TRP A 240 -12.33 -7.19 7.62
CA TRP A 240 -11.21 -8.11 7.82
C TRP A 240 -11.28 -8.79 9.19
N LEU A 241 -11.48 -8.05 10.28
CA LEU A 241 -11.65 -8.61 11.63
C LEU A 241 -12.80 -9.63 11.70
N LYS A 242 -13.95 -9.31 11.09
CA LYS A 242 -15.10 -10.24 11.01
C LYS A 242 -14.76 -11.51 10.22
N ASN A 243 -13.96 -11.41 9.16
CA ASN A 243 -13.49 -12.57 8.40
C ASN A 243 -12.49 -13.43 9.20
N VAL A 244 -11.58 -12.80 9.97
CA VAL A 244 -10.66 -13.52 10.87
C VAL A 244 -11.41 -14.18 12.02
N GLN A 245 -12.40 -13.50 12.62
CA GLN A 245 -13.31 -14.09 13.61
C GLN A 245 -13.96 -15.35 13.04
N LYS A 246 -14.61 -15.25 11.88
CA LYS A 246 -15.27 -16.40 11.25
C LYS A 246 -14.30 -17.57 11.01
N PHE A 247 -13.08 -17.29 10.56
CA PHE A 247 -12.05 -18.31 10.36
C PHE A 247 -11.57 -18.98 11.66
N MET A 248 -11.68 -18.30 12.81
CA MET A 248 -11.39 -18.85 14.14
C MET A 248 -12.57 -19.60 14.77
N GLU A 249 -13.77 -19.51 14.17
CA GLU A 249 -14.99 -20.21 14.60
C GLU A 249 -15.28 -21.49 13.76
N GLU A 250 -14.47 -21.77 12.73
CA GLU A 250 -14.53 -22.96 11.85
C GLU A 250 -13.63 -24.14 12.34
#